data_AF-A0A4V6PIM8-F1
#
_entry.id   AF-A0A4V6PIM8-F1
#
_cell.length_a   1.000
_cell.length_b   1.000
_cell.length_c   1.000
_cell.angle_alpha   90.00
_cell.angle_beta   90.00
_cell.angle_gamma   90.00
#
_symmetry.space_group_name_H-M   'P 1'
#
loop_
_entity.id
_entity.type
_entity.pdbx_description
1 polymer ?
#
loop_
_entity_poly.entity_id
_entity_poly.type
_entity_poly.pdbx_seq_one_letter_code
_entity_poly.pdbx_strand_id
1 'polypeptide(L)'
;MPRKKGNDGAGLGKPIAFRLSEADRAAYLEKVTLSGLTQSEFFRQAVLTNRTRVIARPVDSVERRRLLYIFNRTSQNLNQIARRANSDHTSGTLSEATYEQLLNQIQMISRYLKATLAKVD
;
A
#
# COMPACT_ATOMS: atom_id res chain seq x y z
N MET A 1 7.07 -36.66 18.96
CA MET A 1 6.41 -37.48 17.91
C MET A 1 7.20 -37.35 16.61
N PRO A 2 7.49 -38.44 15.87
CA PRO A 2 8.23 -38.33 14.62
C PRO A 2 7.32 -37.79 13.51
N ARG A 3 7.70 -36.68 12.86
CA ARG A 3 6.95 -36.06 11.76
C ARG A 3 7.02 -36.95 10.51
N LYS A 4 5.86 -37.13 9.87
CA LYS A 4 5.66 -37.92 8.63
C LYS A 4 6.53 -37.37 7.50
N LYS A 5 7.46 -38.18 6.98
CA LYS A 5 8.33 -37.81 5.85
C LYS A 5 7.48 -37.64 4.59
N GLY A 6 7.32 -36.40 4.14
CA GLY A 6 6.70 -36.08 2.85
C GLY A 6 7.69 -36.31 1.72
N ASN A 7 7.78 -37.54 1.21
CA ASN A 7 8.07 -37.77 -0.20
C ASN A 7 7.65 -39.20 -0.54
N ASP A 8 6.85 -39.34 -1.59
CA ASP A 8 6.17 -40.57 -2.02
C ASP A 8 7.14 -41.63 -2.57
N GLY A 9 8.02 -42.17 -1.71
CA GLY A 9 8.85 -43.34 -2.00
C GLY A 9 10.09 -43.12 -2.88
N ALA A 10 10.19 -42.00 -3.60
CA ALA A 10 11.42 -41.66 -4.33
C ALA A 10 12.43 -40.94 -3.41
N GLY A 11 13.61 -41.54 -3.24
CA GLY A 11 14.72 -40.95 -2.47
C GLY A 11 15.12 -39.56 -2.97
N LEU A 12 15.62 -38.71 -2.07
CA LEU A 12 16.13 -37.39 -2.44
C LEU A 12 17.37 -37.51 -3.34
N GLY A 13 17.44 -36.70 -4.40
CA GLY A 13 18.60 -36.64 -5.31
C GLY A 13 19.83 -35.94 -4.72
N LYS A 14 20.80 -35.59 -5.58
CA LYS A 14 22.05 -34.92 -5.18
C LYS A 14 21.77 -33.56 -4.48
N PRO A 15 22.50 -33.20 -3.41
CA PRO A 15 22.30 -31.95 -2.69
C PRO A 15 22.72 -30.74 -3.54
N ILE A 16 21.98 -29.64 -3.39
CA ILE A 16 22.33 -28.32 -3.95
C ILE A 16 22.88 -27.47 -2.80
N ALA A 17 24.09 -26.94 -2.96
CA ALA A 17 24.76 -26.12 -1.96
C ALA A 17 25.39 -24.88 -2.60
N PHE A 18 25.37 -23.77 -1.88
CA PHE A 18 26.05 -22.52 -2.22
C PHE A 18 26.61 -21.90 -0.94
N ARG A 19 27.61 -21.03 -1.11
CA ARG A 19 28.23 -20.33 0.02
C ARG A 19 27.49 -19.05 0.33
N LEU A 20 27.40 -18.73 1.61
CA LEU A 20 26.87 -17.46 2.13
C LEU A 20 27.97 -16.77 2.93
N SER A 21 27.92 -15.44 3.00
CA SER A 21 28.68 -14.70 4.00
C SER A 21 28.18 -15.08 5.41
N GLU A 22 28.98 -14.82 6.45
CA GLU A 22 28.55 -15.08 7.83
C GLU A 22 27.28 -14.30 8.18
N ALA A 23 27.16 -13.06 7.71
CA ALA A 23 25.98 -12.23 7.93
C ALA A 23 24.72 -12.83 7.27
N ASP A 24 24.83 -13.25 6.00
CA ASP A 24 23.71 -13.86 5.28
C ASP A 24 23.33 -15.21 5.85
N ARG A 25 24.32 -15.98 6.32
CA ARG A 25 24.10 -17.26 6.99
C ARG A 25 23.34 -17.09 8.29
N ALA A 26 23.69 -16.10 9.10
CA ALA A 26 22.97 -15.79 10.34
C ALA A 26 21.51 -15.40 10.04
N ALA A 27 21.28 -14.50 9.08
CA ALA A 27 19.95 -14.10 8.66
C ALA A 27 19.11 -15.26 8.09
N TYR A 28 19.75 -16.21 7.39
CA TYR A 28 19.11 -17.43 6.93
C TYR A 28 18.69 -18.35 8.09
N LEU A 29 19.58 -18.60 9.05
CA LEU A 29 19.30 -19.48 10.19
C LEU A 29 18.20 -18.94 11.11
N GLU A 30 18.12 -17.63 11.28
CA GLU A 30 17.03 -16.98 12.03
C GLU A 30 15.67 -17.26 11.38
N LYS A 31 15.56 -17.07 10.06
CA LYS A 31 14.32 -17.35 9.31
C LYS A 31 13.92 -18.82 9.37
N VAL A 32 14.89 -19.73 9.29
CA VAL A 32 14.64 -21.17 9.45
C VAL A 32 14.09 -21.46 10.85
N THR A 33 14.71 -20.90 11.90
CA THR A 33 14.27 -21.07 13.29
C THR A 33 12.84 -20.58 13.49
N LEU A 34 12.52 -19.37 13.00
CA LEU A 34 11.19 -18.78 13.08
C LEU A 34 10.13 -19.60 12.32
N SER A 35 10.52 -20.26 11.22
CA SER A 35 9.59 -21.07 10.42
C SER A 35 9.19 -22.40 11.08
N GLY A 36 9.97 -22.90 12.04
CA GLY A 36 9.78 -24.23 12.64
C GLY A 36 10.00 -25.40 11.68
N LEU A 37 10.66 -25.15 10.54
CA LEU A 37 11.02 -26.13 9.52
C LEU A 37 12.50 -26.49 9.60
N THR A 38 12.89 -27.63 9.01
CA THR A 38 14.30 -27.90 8.77
C THR A 38 14.83 -27.00 7.65
N GLN A 39 16.15 -26.77 7.61
CA GLN A 39 16.79 -25.96 6.56
C GLN A 39 16.43 -26.43 5.15
N SER A 40 16.43 -27.74 4.90
CA SER A 40 16.10 -28.31 3.59
C SER A 40 14.62 -28.14 3.23
N GLU A 41 13.70 -28.25 4.19
CA GLU A 41 12.27 -28.00 3.96
C GLU A 41 12.02 -26.53 3.69
N PHE A 42 12.61 -25.63 4.49
CA PHE A 42 12.52 -24.19 4.32
C PHE A 42 13.04 -23.76 2.95
N PHE A 43 14.21 -24.26 2.54
CA PHE A 43 14.78 -23.96 1.23
C PHE A 43 13.95 -24.53 0.09
N ARG A 44 13.50 -25.79 0.18
CA ARG A 44 12.64 -26.41 -0.84
C ARG A 44 11.33 -25.65 -0.99
N GLN A 45 10.73 -25.22 0.11
CA GLN A 45 9.52 -24.42 0.10
C GLN A 45 9.79 -23.04 -0.51
N ALA A 46 10.82 -22.32 -0.06
CA ALA A 46 11.15 -20.98 -0.56
C ALA A 46 11.45 -20.97 -2.07
N VAL A 47 12.23 -21.94 -2.56
CA VAL A 47 12.70 -21.98 -3.96
C VAL A 47 11.70 -22.66 -4.89
N LEU A 48 11.15 -23.83 -4.52
CA LEU A 48 10.28 -24.59 -5.44
C LEU A 48 8.82 -24.18 -5.38
N THR A 49 8.33 -23.74 -4.22
CA THR A 49 6.93 -23.26 -4.12
C THR A 49 6.79 -21.78 -4.43
N ASN A 50 7.92 -21.09 -4.72
CA ASN A 50 8.02 -19.69 -5.12
C ASN A 50 7.08 -18.75 -4.33
N ARG A 51 6.99 -18.97 -3.01
CA ARG A 51 6.27 -18.09 -2.06
C ARG A 51 7.17 -16.97 -1.57
N THR A 52 8.03 -16.41 -2.42
CA THR A 52 8.63 -15.09 -2.23
C THR A 52 7.53 -14.05 -2.34
N ARG A 53 6.69 -13.94 -1.30
CA ARG A 53 5.94 -12.71 -1.07
C ARG A 53 6.97 -11.69 -0.60
N VAL A 54 7.66 -11.08 -1.57
CA VAL A 54 8.17 -9.73 -1.38
C VAL A 54 6.92 -8.91 -1.08
N ILE A 55 6.69 -8.58 0.19
CA ILE A 55 5.71 -7.56 0.54
C ILE A 55 6.35 -6.25 0.12
N ALA A 56 6.34 -6.00 -1.20
CA ALA A 56 6.46 -4.65 -1.70
C ALA A 56 5.34 -3.87 -1.01
N ARG A 57 5.69 -2.78 -0.33
CA ARG A 57 4.70 -1.77 0.08
C ARG A 57 3.79 -1.56 -1.15
N PRO A 58 2.45 -1.70 -1.05
CA PRO A 58 1.58 -1.61 -2.21
C PRO A 58 1.99 -0.37 -2.99
N VAL A 59 2.56 -0.61 -4.17
CA VAL A 59 3.00 0.48 -5.03
C VAL A 59 1.70 1.09 -5.48
N ASP A 60 1.36 2.26 -4.95
CA ASP A 60 0.18 2.99 -5.39
C ASP A 60 0.17 2.96 -6.93
N SER A 61 -0.91 2.43 -7.51
CA SER A 61 -1.06 2.35 -8.95
C SER A 61 -0.80 3.74 -9.56
N VAL A 62 -0.32 3.77 -10.81
CA VAL A 62 -0.06 5.05 -11.49
C VAL A 62 -1.35 5.90 -11.49
N GLU A 63 -2.49 5.23 -11.59
CA GLU A 63 -3.85 5.74 -11.52
C GLU A 63 -4.13 6.36 -10.15
N ARG A 64 -3.83 5.66 -9.05
CA ARG A 64 -4.02 6.15 -7.68
C ARG A 64 -3.15 7.38 -7.40
N ARG A 65 -1.88 7.37 -7.81
CA ARG A 65 -0.98 8.53 -7.69
C ARG A 65 -1.49 9.74 -8.48
N ARG A 66 -1.96 9.51 -9.71
CA ARG A 66 -2.55 10.57 -10.54
C ARG A 66 -3.84 11.12 -9.94
N LEU A 67 -4.69 10.26 -9.37
CA LEU A 67 -5.91 10.66 -8.67
C LEU A 67 -5.61 11.49 -7.42
N LEU A 68 -4.65 11.07 -6.60
CA LEU A 68 -4.20 11.85 -5.43
C LEU A 68 -3.65 13.22 -5.83
N TYR A 69 -2.87 13.28 -6.92
CA TYR A 69 -2.38 14.55 -7.46
C TYR A 69 -3.51 15.49 -7.86
N ILE A 70 -4.47 15.01 -8.67
CA ILE A 70 -5.62 15.80 -9.11
C ILE A 70 -6.45 16.24 -7.89
N PHE A 71 -6.70 15.33 -6.94
CA PHE A 71 -7.44 15.62 -5.71
C PHE A 71 -6.79 16.76 -4.91
N ASN A 72 -5.47 16.69 -4.71
CA ASN A 72 -4.72 17.71 -3.98
C ASN A 72 -4.82 19.06 -4.69
N ARG A 73 -4.70 19.07 -6.02
CA ARG A 73 -4.78 20.33 -6.76
C ARG A 73 -6.18 20.94 -6.73
N THR A 74 -7.22 20.13 -6.87
CA THR A 74 -8.60 20.59 -6.74
C THR A 74 -8.88 21.11 -5.33
N SER A 75 -8.41 20.42 -4.29
CA SER A 75 -8.59 20.85 -2.90
C SER A 75 -7.94 22.21 -2.61
N GLN A 76 -6.75 22.46 -3.19
CA GLN A 76 -6.10 23.77 -3.10
C GLN A 76 -6.92 24.86 -3.79
N ASN A 77 -7.44 24.59 -4.99
CA ASN A 77 -8.26 25.55 -5.71
C ASN A 77 -9.56 25.87 -4.96
N LEU A 78 -10.24 24.87 -4.39
CA LEU A 78 -11.43 25.06 -3.56
C LEU A 78 -11.14 25.94 -2.34
N ASN A 79 -10.00 25.72 -1.66
CA ASN A 79 -9.57 26.57 -0.54
C ASN A 79 -9.30 28.02 -0.98
N GLN A 80 -8.74 28.23 -2.18
CA GLN A 80 -8.53 29.57 -2.72
C GLN A 80 -9.86 30.28 -3.00
N ILE A 81 -10.82 29.59 -3.61
CA ILE A 81 -12.16 30.12 -3.86
C ILE A 81 -12.85 30.47 -2.54
N ALA A 82 -12.79 29.59 -1.54
CA ALA A 82 -13.38 29.83 -0.23
C ALA A 82 -12.79 31.08 0.45
N ARG A 83 -11.45 31.24 0.40
CA ARG A 83 -10.79 32.44 0.94
C ARG A 83 -11.22 33.71 0.20
N ARG A 84 -11.30 33.65 -1.13
CA ARG A 84 -11.72 34.81 -1.93
C ARG A 84 -13.16 35.21 -1.63
N ALA A 85 -14.06 34.23 -1.59
CA ALA A 85 -15.46 34.46 -1.25
C ALA A 85 -15.64 35.06 0.14
N ASN A 86 -14.85 34.61 1.13
CA ASN A 86 -14.81 35.22 2.46
C ASN A 86 -14.44 36.69 2.41
N SER A 87 -13.39 37.02 1.65
CA SER A 87 -12.94 38.40 1.48
C SER A 87 -14.03 39.26 0.81
N ASP A 88 -14.63 38.77 -0.28
CA ASP A 88 -15.64 39.50 -1.05
C ASP A 88 -16.96 39.66 -0.26
N HIS A 89 -17.30 38.70 0.59
CA HIS A 89 -18.43 38.80 1.51
C HIS A 89 -18.16 39.85 2.62
N THR A 90 -16.98 39.82 3.23
CA THR A 90 -16.58 40.78 4.27
C THR A 90 -16.53 42.21 3.73
N SER A 91 -16.18 42.40 2.45
CA SER A 91 -16.21 43.71 1.79
C SER A 91 -17.58 44.14 1.28
N GLY A 92 -18.63 43.34 1.52
CA GLY A 92 -20.01 43.60 1.05
C GLY A 92 -20.20 43.46 -0.47
N THR A 93 -19.21 42.95 -1.19
CA THR A 93 -19.25 42.72 -2.63
C THR A 93 -20.07 41.47 -2.99
N LEU A 94 -20.10 40.49 -2.08
CA LEU A 94 -20.87 39.26 -2.22
C LEU A 94 -22.03 39.24 -1.19
N SER A 95 -23.26 39.02 -1.64
CA SER A 95 -24.40 38.89 -0.74
C SER A 95 -24.30 37.61 0.11
N GLU A 96 -24.82 37.65 1.33
CA GLU A 96 -24.88 36.50 2.24
C GLU A 96 -25.48 35.26 1.56
N ALA A 97 -26.63 35.42 0.89
CA ALA A 97 -27.29 34.31 0.20
C ALA A 97 -26.38 33.66 -0.87
N THR A 98 -25.60 34.45 -1.60
CA THR A 98 -24.67 33.93 -2.62
C THR A 98 -23.47 33.27 -1.97
N TYR A 99 -22.98 33.83 -0.87
CA TYR A 99 -21.87 33.31 -0.09
C TYR A 99 -22.20 31.93 0.51
N GLU A 100 -23.35 31.78 1.16
CA GLU A 100 -23.83 30.52 1.72
C GLU A 100 -24.03 29.46 0.64
N GLN A 101 -24.62 29.84 -0.51
CA GLN A 101 -24.77 28.92 -1.65
C GLN A 101 -23.40 28.42 -2.14
N LEU A 102 -22.42 29.30 -2.27
CA LEU A 102 -21.08 28.95 -2.70
C LEU A 102 -20.39 28.00 -1.71
N LEU A 103 -20.48 28.27 -0.41
CA LEU A 103 -19.96 27.39 0.64
C LEU A 103 -20.56 25.98 0.56
N ASN A 104 -21.88 25.89 0.39
CA ASN A 104 -22.58 24.62 0.23
C ASN A 104 -22.07 23.84 -0.98
N GLN A 105 -21.85 24.50 -2.11
CA GLN A 105 -21.29 23.86 -3.31
C GLN A 105 -19.85 23.37 -3.09
N ILE A 106 -18.99 24.18 -2.48
CA ILE A 106 -17.60 23.79 -2.14
C ILE A 106 -17.59 22.58 -1.21
N GLN A 107 -18.47 22.56 -0.20
CA GLN A 107 -18.57 21.46 0.73
C GLN A 107 -19.09 20.19 0.06
N MET A 108 -20.06 20.32 -0.86
CA MET A 108 -20.57 19.20 -1.65
C MET A 108 -19.47 18.58 -2.54
N ILE A 109 -18.72 19.40 -3.29
CA ILE A 109 -17.60 18.93 -4.12
C ILE A 109 -16.55 18.22 -3.25
N SER A 110 -16.21 18.80 -2.10
CA SER A 110 -15.24 18.20 -1.16
C SER A 110 -15.69 16.84 -0.65
N ARG A 111 -16.99 16.65 -0.38
CA ARG A 111 -17.56 15.36 0.03
C ARG A 111 -17.48 14.34 -1.10
N TYR A 112 -17.84 14.71 -2.33
CA TYR A 112 -17.74 13.81 -3.48
C TYR A 112 -16.32 13.36 -3.75
N LEU A 113 -15.35 14.28 -3.71
CA LEU A 113 -13.94 13.97 -3.89
C LEU A 113 -13.42 13.02 -2.79
N LYS A 114 -13.83 13.20 -1.53
CA LYS A 114 -13.41 12.30 -0.44
C LYS A 114 -14.04 10.91 -0.58
N ALA A 115 -15.30 10.83 -1.02
CA ALA A 115 -15.99 9.57 -1.23
C ALA A 115 -15.40 8.74 -2.37
N THR A 116 -14.82 9.38 -3.41
CA THR A 116 -14.16 8.66 -4.51
C THR A 116 -12.84 8.03 -4.07
N LEU A 117 -12.09 8.65 -3.15
CA LEU A 117 -10.85 8.06 -2.61
C LEU A 117 -11.08 6.72 -1.91
N ALA A 118 -12.23 6.54 -1.26
CA ALA A 118 -12.58 5.28 -0.59
C ALA A 118 -12.98 4.16 -1.58
N LYS A 119 -13.19 4.49 -2.86
CA LYS A 119 -13.59 3.55 -3.92
C LYS A 119 -12.43 3.24 -4.90
N VAL A 120 -11.29 3.88 -4.72
CA VAL A 120 -10.07 3.63 -5.48
C VAL A 120 -9.25 2.70 -4.62
N ASP A 121 -9.51 1.40 -4.74
CA ASP A 121 -8.67 0.22 -4.45
C ASP A 121 -9.56 -1.04 -4.53
#